data_AF-A0A9D2ED61-F1
#
_entry.id   AF-A0A9D2ED61-F1
#
_cell.length_a   1.000
_cell.length_b   1.000
_cell.length_c   1.000
_cell.angle_alpha   90.00
_cell.angle_beta   90.00
_cell.angle_gamma   90.00
#
_symmetry.space_group_name_H-M   'P 1'
#
loop_
_entity.id
_entity.type
_entity.pdbx_description
1 polymer ?
#
loop_
_entity_poly.entity_id
_entity_poly.type
_entity_poly.pdbx_seq_one_letter_code
_entity_poly.pdbx_strand_id
1 'polypeptide(L)'
;MAEGRLHRTLRVLGGAVTGAGVVALAAAGVAGGMLAEAPGPEPVPAPEVDVGAASLSLVCPPAPVVPTGDGGDIDYDEEFGTGGAEADVLSRLVVLGRDGAPEAATAGAVGAGDPEELSATGDLRAYESTEGASVGLLAAPSADTTALGTGAALARSDSGDLRGLTAGTCSQPAPSTWLVGGQTEAGSSARLTLANPGETPVNVTAQIWGATGALEDPVTVTIPAHDVRQVLLESVSMEPRLAVHLNVDGGAVAASIQDTVLNGLVAAGTATVTATAPPAPELQIGPVPINANGGGSLRLVNPGDEVATVAVDVLGADGSTELPGAQDLQVDPHTVTEVALDGIDPGYVSIGVRSDQPVTGAVQVSRTGEPGELDPDQPVVDRAWVPATVPAEHGLLPLVGLGSMVDRAAVAVSNPGDGPVQVNVRPVGPDGERGEATEVDVPAGATVAVGNDEELALGEASAVEITGGPVLASLTMSADAGDGDLVGVLPLTPDADRDQSVPVRLSTY
;
A
#
# COMPACT_ATOMS: atom_id res chain seq x y z
N MET A 1 14.42 -107.53 -7.66
CA MET A 1 13.85 -106.47 -8.55
C MET A 1 12.71 -105.72 -7.86
N ALA A 2 12.94 -105.08 -6.70
CA ALA A 2 11.92 -104.26 -6.04
C ALA A 2 12.48 -103.01 -5.33
N GLU A 3 13.74 -103.01 -4.88
CA GLU A 3 14.29 -101.89 -4.10
C GLU A 3 14.85 -100.71 -4.93
N GLY A 4 15.25 -100.94 -6.20
CA GLY A 4 15.86 -99.89 -7.03
C GLY A 4 14.89 -98.86 -7.62
N ARG A 5 13.59 -99.15 -7.68
CA ARG A 5 12.60 -98.21 -8.25
C ARG A 5 12.13 -97.18 -7.23
N LEU A 6 12.02 -97.53 -5.95
CA LEU A 6 11.51 -96.63 -4.90
C LEU A 6 12.44 -95.45 -4.62
N HIS A 7 13.76 -95.68 -4.65
CA HIS A 7 14.76 -94.63 -4.44
C HIS A 7 14.82 -93.60 -5.57
N ARG A 8 14.48 -93.99 -6.80
CA ARG A 8 14.45 -93.07 -7.94
C ARG A 8 13.20 -92.19 -7.93
N THR A 9 12.05 -92.72 -7.53
CA THR A 9 10.82 -91.93 -7.35
C THR A 9 10.93 -90.95 -6.19
N LEU A 10 11.52 -91.36 -5.05
CA LEU A 10 11.72 -90.48 -3.89
C LEU A 10 12.67 -89.31 -4.18
N ARG A 11 13.73 -89.52 -4.99
CA ARG A 11 14.64 -88.42 -5.39
C ARG A 11 13.98 -87.42 -6.36
N VAL A 12 13.13 -87.90 -7.28
CA VAL A 12 12.41 -87.01 -8.21
C VAL A 12 11.32 -86.23 -7.49
N LEU A 13 10.62 -86.85 -6.53
CA LEU A 13 9.65 -86.17 -5.66
C LEU A 13 10.33 -85.15 -4.72
N GLY A 14 11.47 -85.50 -4.13
CA GLY A 14 12.25 -84.57 -3.29
C GLY A 14 12.70 -83.34 -4.06
N GLY A 15 13.23 -83.53 -5.28
CA GLY A 15 13.66 -82.44 -6.17
C GLY A 15 12.50 -81.54 -6.62
N ALA A 16 11.34 -82.12 -6.92
CA ALA A 16 10.15 -81.37 -7.31
C ALA A 16 9.56 -80.55 -6.15
N VAL A 17 9.58 -81.08 -4.93
CA VAL A 17 9.11 -80.35 -3.73
C VAL A 17 10.05 -79.20 -3.37
N THR A 18 11.37 -79.40 -3.44
CA THR A 18 12.32 -78.29 -3.24
C THR A 18 12.27 -77.25 -4.35
N GLY A 19 12.07 -77.67 -5.62
CA GLY A 19 11.93 -76.75 -6.74
C GLY A 19 10.67 -75.89 -6.64
N ALA A 20 9.54 -76.51 -6.29
CA ALA A 20 8.28 -75.79 -6.06
C ALA A 20 8.38 -74.83 -4.85
N GLY A 21 9.09 -75.23 -3.79
CA GLY A 21 9.33 -74.38 -2.62
C GLY A 21 10.17 -73.12 -2.95
N VAL A 22 11.21 -73.26 -3.77
CA VAL A 22 12.04 -72.11 -4.20
C VAL A 22 11.26 -71.17 -5.11
N VAL A 23 10.45 -71.70 -6.03
CA VAL A 23 9.60 -70.87 -6.91
C VAL A 23 8.52 -70.15 -6.09
N ALA A 24 7.92 -70.80 -5.10
CA ALA A 24 6.94 -70.17 -4.22
C ALA A 24 7.56 -69.06 -3.37
N LEU A 25 8.76 -69.25 -2.84
CA LEU A 25 9.49 -68.22 -2.08
C LEU A 25 9.91 -67.04 -2.96
N ALA A 26 10.37 -67.30 -4.19
CA ALA A 26 10.69 -66.25 -5.14
C ALA A 26 9.45 -65.45 -5.56
N ALA A 27 8.33 -66.14 -5.83
CA ALA A 27 7.05 -65.51 -6.14
C ALA A 27 6.51 -64.69 -4.97
N ALA A 28 6.63 -65.19 -3.73
CA ALA A 28 6.25 -64.45 -2.53
C ALA A 28 7.12 -63.20 -2.31
N GLY A 29 8.42 -63.29 -2.58
CA GLY A 29 9.32 -62.13 -2.51
C GLY A 29 8.99 -61.06 -3.55
N VAL A 30 8.69 -61.46 -4.80
CA VAL A 30 8.27 -60.53 -5.86
C VAL A 30 6.90 -59.91 -5.56
N ALA A 31 5.93 -60.71 -5.10
CA ALA A 31 4.62 -60.21 -4.71
C ALA A 31 4.70 -59.25 -3.51
N GLY A 32 5.54 -59.56 -2.52
CA GLY A 32 5.80 -58.68 -1.38
C GLY A 32 6.46 -57.37 -1.78
N GLY A 33 7.37 -57.39 -2.77
CA GLY A 33 8.00 -56.18 -3.31
C GLY A 33 7.08 -55.32 -4.17
N MET A 34 6.04 -55.90 -4.80
CA MET A 34 5.03 -55.15 -5.57
C MET A 34 3.90 -54.58 -4.69
N LEU A 35 3.70 -55.13 -3.49
CA LEU A 35 2.73 -54.65 -2.49
C LEU A 35 3.35 -53.68 -1.47
N ALA A 36 4.67 -53.57 -1.44
CA ALA A 36 5.37 -52.59 -0.63
C ALA A 36 5.47 -51.29 -1.43
N GLU A 37 4.51 -50.37 -1.26
CA GLU A 37 4.74 -48.98 -1.61
C GLU A 37 6.05 -48.52 -0.97
N ALA A 38 6.96 -47.97 -1.79
CA ALA A 38 8.11 -47.25 -1.26
C ALA A 38 7.56 -46.14 -0.34
N PRO A 39 8.14 -45.91 0.86
CA PRO A 39 7.75 -44.76 1.66
C PRO A 39 7.87 -43.53 0.78
N GLY A 40 6.75 -42.79 0.63
CA GLY A 40 6.74 -41.56 -0.13
C GLY A 40 7.81 -40.62 0.42
N PRO A 41 8.40 -39.74 -0.41
CA PRO A 41 9.32 -38.73 0.10
C PRO A 41 8.57 -37.92 1.16
N GLU A 42 8.95 -38.07 2.43
CA GLU A 42 8.53 -37.15 3.47
C GLU A 42 9.24 -35.83 3.17
N PRO A 43 8.50 -34.74 2.90
CA PRO A 43 9.11 -33.43 2.76
C PRO A 43 9.73 -33.09 4.12
N VAL A 44 11.06 -33.14 4.19
CA VAL A 44 11.79 -32.58 5.33
C VAL A 44 11.58 -31.07 5.23
N PRO A 45 10.91 -30.43 6.20
CA PRO A 45 10.75 -28.98 6.18
C PRO A 45 12.15 -28.37 6.13
N ALA A 46 12.34 -27.41 5.23
CA ALA A 46 13.59 -26.67 5.16
C ALA A 46 13.83 -26.03 6.54
N PRO A 47 15.05 -26.12 7.10
CA PRO A 47 15.36 -25.36 8.30
C PRO A 47 15.13 -23.88 7.99
N GLU A 48 14.26 -23.26 8.77
CA GLU A 48 14.04 -21.82 8.72
C GLU A 48 15.13 -21.14 9.55
N VAL A 49 15.73 -20.11 8.97
CA VAL A 49 16.68 -19.25 9.67
C VAL A 49 16.00 -17.91 9.90
N ASP A 50 15.98 -17.51 11.17
CA ASP A 50 15.62 -16.17 11.59
C ASP A 50 16.64 -15.18 11.02
N VAL A 51 16.17 -14.20 10.25
CA VAL A 51 17.03 -13.21 9.60
C VAL A 51 17.34 -12.00 10.48
N GLY A 52 16.79 -11.93 11.70
CA GLY A 52 16.95 -10.80 12.60
C GLY A 52 16.28 -9.52 12.06
N ALA A 53 16.21 -8.49 12.90
CA ALA A 53 15.58 -7.23 12.52
C ALA A 53 16.39 -6.46 11.47
N ALA A 54 15.72 -6.04 10.40
CA ALA A 54 16.26 -5.14 9.41
C ALA A 54 16.07 -3.67 9.81
N SER A 55 16.89 -2.79 9.25
CA SER A 55 16.68 -1.34 9.33
C SER A 55 15.35 -0.95 8.69
N LEU A 56 14.65 -0.01 9.30
CA LEU A 56 13.46 0.61 8.71
C LEU A 56 13.90 1.64 7.66
N SER A 57 13.41 1.51 6.43
CA SER A 57 13.57 2.53 5.39
C SER A 57 12.21 3.06 4.95
N LEU A 58 12.02 4.38 4.98
CA LEU A 58 10.81 5.05 4.51
C LEU A 58 11.19 6.14 3.51
N VAL A 59 10.36 6.34 2.48
CA VAL A 59 10.54 7.42 1.51
C VAL A 59 9.22 8.12 1.26
N CYS A 60 9.23 9.43 1.43
CA CYS A 60 8.08 10.29 1.20
C CYS A 60 7.98 10.71 -0.27
N PRO A 61 6.76 10.83 -0.82
CA PRO A 61 6.57 11.39 -2.14
C PRO A 61 7.04 12.85 -2.20
N PRO A 62 7.49 13.35 -3.36
CA PRO A 62 7.85 14.76 -3.51
C PRO A 62 6.60 15.65 -3.48
N ALA A 63 6.81 16.96 -3.36
CA ALA A 63 5.76 17.94 -3.57
C ALA A 63 5.23 17.91 -5.02
N PRO A 64 3.95 18.23 -5.23
CA PRO A 64 3.39 18.33 -6.56
C PRO A 64 4.03 19.49 -7.33
N VAL A 65 4.31 19.27 -8.60
CA VAL A 65 4.81 20.31 -9.52
C VAL A 65 3.84 20.48 -10.67
N VAL A 66 3.70 21.71 -11.17
CA VAL A 66 2.81 21.97 -12.30
C VAL A 66 3.17 21.06 -13.49
N PRO A 67 2.19 20.54 -14.24
CA PRO A 67 2.46 19.70 -15.41
C PRO A 67 3.38 20.37 -16.45
N THR A 68 3.36 21.70 -16.51
CA THR A 68 4.14 22.56 -17.41
C THR A 68 5.55 22.92 -16.90
N GLY A 69 5.90 22.55 -15.66
CA GLY A 69 7.19 22.87 -15.04
C GLY A 69 8.32 21.94 -15.51
N ASP A 70 9.45 22.53 -15.92
CA ASP A 70 10.74 21.90 -16.23
C ASP A 70 10.77 20.80 -17.32
N GLY A 71 9.77 20.75 -18.20
CA GLY A 71 9.92 20.13 -19.52
C GLY A 71 10.81 21.01 -20.40
N GLY A 72 12.13 20.86 -20.31
CA GLY A 72 13.18 21.77 -20.81
C GLY A 72 13.27 22.03 -22.33
N ASP A 73 12.19 22.41 -23.01
CA ASP A 73 12.22 22.85 -24.41
C ASP A 73 11.24 23.99 -24.74
N ILE A 74 10.62 24.62 -23.72
CA ILE A 74 9.71 25.76 -23.92
C ILE A 74 10.04 26.88 -22.93
N ASP A 75 10.67 27.95 -23.41
CA ASP A 75 10.73 29.22 -22.69
C ASP A 75 9.30 29.78 -22.61
N TYR A 76 8.71 29.74 -21.42
CA TYR A 76 7.43 30.37 -21.15
C TYR A 76 7.60 31.87 -20.98
N ASP A 77 6.67 32.63 -21.57
CA ASP A 77 6.58 34.07 -21.36
C ASP A 77 5.99 34.33 -19.97
N GLU A 78 6.80 34.93 -19.08
CA GLU A 78 6.42 35.30 -17.71
C GLU A 78 5.15 36.18 -17.66
N GLU A 79 4.81 36.87 -18.77
CA GLU A 79 3.62 37.72 -18.87
C GLU A 79 2.29 36.92 -18.90
N PHE A 80 2.33 35.62 -19.23
CA PHE A 80 1.15 34.73 -19.21
C PHE A 80 1.05 33.88 -17.94
N GLY A 81 2.04 33.93 -17.05
CA GLY A 81 2.13 33.10 -15.84
C GLY A 81 2.27 31.60 -16.15
N THR A 82 2.74 30.82 -15.19
CA THR A 82 2.79 29.34 -15.32
C THR A 82 1.45 28.68 -14.99
N GLY A 83 0.41 29.45 -14.65
CA GLY A 83 -0.83 28.94 -14.05
C GLY A 83 -0.67 28.41 -12.62
N GLY A 84 0.57 28.32 -12.10
CA GLY A 84 0.87 27.75 -10.80
C GLY A 84 0.87 28.79 -9.69
N ALA A 85 0.09 28.56 -8.63
CA ALA A 85 0.46 29.04 -7.31
C ALA A 85 1.53 28.10 -6.73
N GLU A 86 2.55 28.67 -6.07
CA GLU A 86 3.52 27.88 -5.29
C GLU A 86 2.77 27.20 -4.15
N ALA A 87 2.96 25.88 -4.00
CA ALA A 87 2.34 25.13 -2.91
C ALA A 87 3.19 25.27 -1.65
N ASP A 88 2.54 25.44 -0.50
CA ASP A 88 3.18 25.26 0.80
C ASP A 88 3.47 23.77 1.00
N VAL A 89 4.70 23.41 1.38
CA VAL A 89 5.14 22.00 1.46
C VAL A 89 5.73 21.66 2.81
N LEU A 90 5.41 20.47 3.32
CA LEU A 90 5.95 19.94 4.56
C LEU A 90 6.05 18.41 4.48
N SER A 91 7.26 17.88 4.56
CA SER A 91 7.51 16.47 4.83
C SER A 91 7.88 16.30 6.29
N ARG A 92 7.25 15.35 6.99
CA ARG A 92 7.59 14.99 8.37
C ARG A 92 7.74 13.48 8.48
N LEU A 93 8.86 13.03 9.05
CA LEU A 93 9.09 11.62 9.40
C LEU A 93 9.47 11.51 10.87
N VAL A 94 9.05 10.41 11.48
CA VAL A 94 9.31 10.12 12.89
C VAL A 94 9.70 8.67 13.10
N VAL A 95 10.60 8.45 14.06
CA VAL A 95 10.94 7.15 14.64
C VAL A 95 10.59 7.21 16.11
N LEU A 96 9.73 6.30 16.54
CA LEU A 96 9.27 6.20 17.93
C LEU A 96 10.00 5.06 18.65
N GLY A 97 10.48 5.37 19.83
CA GLY A 97 11.02 4.42 20.78
C GLY A 97 9.97 3.43 21.27
N ARG A 98 10.32 2.14 21.24
CA ARG A 98 9.50 1.08 21.87
C ARG A 98 9.69 1.08 23.38
N ASP A 99 10.96 1.13 23.81
CA ASP A 99 11.39 1.12 25.20
C ASP A 99 12.52 2.15 25.41
N GLY A 100 12.14 3.43 25.44
CA GLY A 100 13.09 4.55 25.54
C GLY A 100 13.54 5.08 24.18
N ALA A 101 14.57 5.94 24.19
CA ALA A 101 15.09 6.60 22.98
C ALA A 101 15.37 5.61 21.82
N PRO A 102 14.89 5.90 20.60
CA PRO A 102 15.14 5.05 19.45
C PRO A 102 16.62 5.06 19.05
N GLU A 103 17.04 3.97 18.42
CA GLU A 103 18.39 3.81 17.86
C GLU A 103 18.69 4.85 16.77
N ALA A 104 19.93 4.86 16.29
CA ALA A 104 20.40 5.84 15.30
C ALA A 104 19.49 5.87 14.05
N ALA A 105 19.17 7.06 13.59
CA ALA A 105 18.39 7.29 12.38
C ALA A 105 18.96 8.46 11.59
N THR A 106 18.85 8.38 10.27
CA THR A 106 19.26 9.44 9.35
C THR A 106 18.14 9.79 8.39
N ALA A 107 17.97 11.06 8.05
CA ALA A 107 17.00 11.48 7.02
C ALA A 107 17.53 12.62 6.15
N GLY A 108 16.94 12.77 4.96
CA GLY A 108 17.28 13.85 4.03
C GLY A 108 16.70 13.61 2.65
N ALA A 109 16.90 14.56 1.73
CA ALA A 109 16.46 14.41 0.35
C ALA A 109 17.16 13.22 -0.33
N VAL A 110 16.38 12.34 -0.96
CA VAL A 110 16.90 11.30 -1.86
C VAL A 110 17.55 12.01 -3.04
N GLY A 111 18.84 11.81 -3.27
CA GLY A 111 19.61 12.57 -4.28
C GLY A 111 20.72 13.42 -3.70
N ALA A 112 20.60 13.87 -2.45
CA ALA A 112 21.52 14.87 -1.89
C ALA A 112 22.90 14.30 -1.54
N GLY A 113 23.02 12.99 -1.31
CA GLY A 113 24.28 12.30 -1.04
C GLY A 113 24.79 12.37 0.40
N ASP A 114 24.19 13.20 1.26
CA ASP A 114 24.61 13.41 2.65
C ASP A 114 23.37 13.51 3.58
N PRO A 115 22.78 12.38 4.05
CA PRO A 115 21.66 12.42 4.97
C PRO A 115 22.09 12.92 6.36
N GLU A 116 21.20 13.65 7.04
CA GLU A 116 21.42 14.18 8.39
C GLU A 116 21.22 13.11 9.45
N GLU A 117 22.10 13.05 10.46
CA GLU A 117 21.88 12.24 11.66
C GLU A 117 20.86 12.92 12.59
N LEU A 118 19.74 12.24 12.84
CA LEU A 118 18.64 12.80 13.62
C LEU A 118 18.98 12.74 15.11
N SER A 119 18.82 13.84 15.84
CA SER A 119 18.93 13.82 17.30
C SER A 119 17.67 13.27 17.97
N ALA A 120 17.83 12.53 19.07
CA ALA A 120 16.69 12.08 19.86
C ALA A 120 16.20 13.19 20.81
N THR A 121 14.90 13.39 20.84
CA THR A 121 14.17 14.20 21.82
C THR A 121 13.29 13.24 22.60
N GLY A 122 13.70 12.90 23.83
CA GLY A 122 13.04 11.84 24.61
C GLY A 122 13.07 10.50 23.86
N ASP A 123 11.88 9.96 23.62
CA ASP A 123 11.64 8.69 22.93
C ASP A 123 11.34 8.87 21.44
N LEU A 124 11.61 10.05 20.87
CA LEU A 124 11.34 10.35 19.46
C LEU A 124 12.60 10.83 18.73
N ARG A 125 12.77 10.41 17.48
CA ARG A 125 13.58 11.13 16.48
C ARG A 125 12.65 11.62 15.39
N ALA A 126 12.78 12.87 14.99
CA ALA A 126 11.95 13.48 13.96
C ALA A 126 12.80 14.24 12.95
N TYR A 127 12.31 14.30 11.72
CA TYR A 127 12.86 15.10 10.63
C TYR A 127 11.74 15.85 9.93
N GLU A 128 11.99 17.11 9.58
CA GLU A 128 11.09 17.93 8.80
C GLU A 128 11.82 18.58 7.63
N SER A 129 11.14 18.72 6.49
CA SER A 129 11.66 19.46 5.34
C SER A 129 10.54 20.20 4.62
N THR A 130 10.86 21.41 4.16
CA THR A 130 9.99 22.27 3.35
C THR A 130 10.57 22.49 1.95
N GLU A 131 11.49 21.64 1.49
CA GLU A 131 12.16 21.79 0.18
C GLU A 131 11.40 21.14 -0.97
N GLY A 132 10.38 20.32 -0.68
CA GLY A 132 9.52 19.66 -1.69
C GLY A 132 10.16 18.48 -2.43
N ALA A 133 11.41 18.12 -2.13
CA ALA A 133 12.04 16.91 -2.67
C ALA A 133 11.51 15.63 -2.02
N SER A 134 11.70 14.47 -2.67
CA SER A 134 11.47 13.17 -2.00
C SER A 134 12.45 13.02 -0.84
N VAL A 135 11.94 12.77 0.36
CA VAL A 135 12.75 12.61 1.58
C VAL A 135 12.82 11.13 1.96
N GLY A 136 14.03 10.64 2.24
CA GLY A 136 14.26 9.30 2.78
C GLY A 136 14.60 9.33 4.27
N LEU A 137 14.19 8.29 4.99
CA LEU A 137 14.59 7.99 6.36
C LEU A 137 15.14 6.57 6.41
N LEU A 138 16.24 6.40 7.15
CA LEU A 138 16.81 5.11 7.50
C LEU A 138 16.98 5.06 9.02
N ALA A 139 16.37 4.07 9.68
CA ALA A 139 16.47 3.90 11.13
C ALA A 139 17.00 2.50 11.47
N ALA A 140 17.99 2.45 12.36
CA ALA A 140 18.56 1.20 12.83
C ALA A 140 17.55 0.40 13.68
N PRO A 141 17.57 -0.94 13.61
CA PRO A 141 16.76 -1.78 14.48
C PRO A 141 17.22 -1.67 15.93
N SER A 142 16.31 -1.91 16.87
CA SER A 142 16.61 -2.01 18.30
C SER A 142 16.65 -3.49 18.69
N ALA A 143 17.86 -4.00 18.99
CA ALA A 143 18.10 -5.43 19.20
C ALA A 143 17.51 -6.28 18.06
N ASP A 144 16.55 -7.17 18.36
CA ASP A 144 15.92 -8.08 17.41
C ASP A 144 14.58 -7.52 16.87
N THR A 145 14.34 -6.21 17.00
CA THR A 145 13.08 -5.57 16.62
C THR A 145 13.31 -4.43 15.63
N THR A 146 12.60 -4.44 14.50
CA THR A 146 12.68 -3.33 13.53
C THR A 146 12.13 -2.05 14.15
N ALA A 147 12.74 -0.92 13.80
CA ALA A 147 12.33 0.39 14.30
C ALA A 147 10.86 0.67 13.97
N LEU A 148 10.15 1.31 14.91
CA LEU A 148 8.79 1.78 14.71
C LEU A 148 8.85 3.22 14.17
N GLY A 149 8.25 3.47 13.01
CA GLY A 149 8.29 4.80 12.42
C GLY A 149 7.23 5.01 11.35
N THR A 150 6.96 6.27 11.07
CA THR A 150 6.02 6.71 10.03
C THR A 150 6.44 8.06 9.49
N GLY A 151 5.83 8.48 8.38
CA GLY A 151 5.95 9.83 7.89
C GLY A 151 4.90 10.13 6.84
N ALA A 152 4.75 11.41 6.53
CA ALA A 152 3.97 11.87 5.39
C ALA A 152 4.61 13.10 4.75
N ALA A 153 4.36 13.26 3.46
CA ALA A 153 4.53 14.54 2.77
C ALA A 153 3.16 15.18 2.54
N LEU A 154 3.10 16.48 2.83
CA LEU A 154 1.95 17.34 2.67
C LEU A 154 2.32 18.49 1.72
N ALA A 155 1.39 18.82 0.83
CA ALA A 155 1.44 20.06 0.08
C ALA A 155 0.05 20.69 0.03
N ARG A 156 -0.02 22.01 0.19
CA ARG A 156 -1.27 22.78 0.12
C ARG A 156 -1.13 23.90 -0.90
N SER A 157 -2.10 24.00 -1.79
CA SER A 157 -2.33 25.19 -2.58
C SER A 157 -3.82 25.55 -2.55
N ASP A 158 -4.12 26.81 -2.26
CA ASP A 158 -5.50 27.32 -2.22
C ASP A 158 -5.97 27.84 -3.58
N SER A 159 -5.11 27.86 -4.61
CA SER A 159 -5.43 28.40 -5.94
C SER A 159 -4.54 27.84 -7.06
N GLY A 160 -4.83 28.25 -8.30
CA GLY A 160 -4.08 27.83 -9.49
C GLY A 160 -4.25 26.35 -9.83
N ASP A 161 -3.46 25.87 -10.77
CA ASP A 161 -3.62 24.52 -11.35
C ASP A 161 -3.36 23.40 -10.34
N LEU A 162 -2.58 23.69 -9.28
CA LEU A 162 -2.26 22.75 -8.21
C LEU A 162 -3.20 22.84 -6.99
N ARG A 163 -4.30 23.61 -7.07
CA ARG A 163 -5.23 23.76 -5.95
C ARG A 163 -5.59 22.38 -5.37
N GLY A 164 -5.37 22.21 -4.07
CA GLY A 164 -5.66 20.97 -3.35
C GLY A 164 -4.82 20.78 -2.09
N LEU A 165 -5.23 19.82 -1.26
CA LEU A 165 -4.46 19.35 -0.10
C LEU A 165 -3.88 17.96 -0.42
N THR A 166 -2.71 17.96 -1.03
CA THR A 166 -2.02 16.73 -1.39
C THR A 166 -1.36 16.12 -0.16
N ALA A 167 -1.73 14.89 0.18
CA ALA A 167 -1.14 14.13 1.27
C ALA A 167 -0.70 12.75 0.78
N GLY A 168 0.50 12.32 1.13
CA GLY A 168 1.00 10.97 0.83
C GLY A 168 1.84 10.40 1.96
N THR A 169 1.50 9.19 2.40
CA THR A 169 2.28 8.45 3.39
C THR A 169 3.65 8.08 2.82
N CYS A 170 4.68 8.16 3.64
CA CYS A 170 6.00 7.67 3.27
C CYS A 170 5.95 6.15 3.25
N SER A 171 6.47 5.55 2.18
CA SER A 171 6.37 4.11 1.93
C SER A 171 7.71 3.43 2.09
N GLN A 172 7.70 2.15 2.48
CA GLN A 172 8.89 1.33 2.40
C GLN A 172 9.20 1.03 0.93
N PRO A 173 10.44 1.22 0.47
CA PRO A 173 10.85 0.80 -0.86
C PRO A 173 10.59 -0.71 -1.04
N ALA A 174 9.99 -1.09 -2.16
CA ALA A 174 9.67 -2.49 -2.46
C ALA A 174 10.18 -2.92 -3.84
N PRO A 175 10.46 -4.21 -4.06
CA PRO A 175 10.82 -4.75 -5.38
C PRO A 175 9.61 -4.87 -6.32
N SER A 176 8.39 -4.81 -5.77
CA SER A 176 7.14 -4.84 -6.52
C SER A 176 6.12 -3.92 -5.85
N THR A 177 5.52 -3.02 -6.62
CA THR A 177 4.58 -2.01 -6.09
C THR A 177 3.41 -1.82 -7.04
N TRP A 178 2.19 -1.79 -6.49
CA TRP A 178 0.98 -1.42 -7.22
C TRP A 178 0.57 0.01 -6.86
N LEU A 179 0.20 0.78 -7.86
CA LEU A 179 -0.37 2.13 -7.73
C LEU A 179 -1.68 2.14 -8.51
N VAL A 180 -2.79 2.47 -7.86
CA VAL A 180 -4.11 2.56 -8.51
C VAL A 180 -4.67 3.96 -8.29
N GLY A 181 -4.79 4.73 -9.36
CA GLY A 181 -5.09 6.16 -9.30
C GLY A 181 -4.39 6.92 -10.43
N GLY A 182 -4.77 8.19 -10.64
CA GLY A 182 -4.25 8.99 -11.74
C GLY A 182 -5.04 8.85 -13.05
N GLN A 183 -4.95 9.86 -13.90
CA GLN A 183 -5.60 9.94 -15.21
C GLN A 183 -4.81 10.87 -16.14
N THR A 184 -4.87 10.61 -17.44
CA THR A 184 -4.08 11.31 -18.47
C THR A 184 -4.95 11.77 -19.65
N GLU A 185 -6.27 11.86 -19.45
CA GLU A 185 -7.17 12.53 -20.39
C GLU A 185 -6.87 14.03 -20.52
N ALA A 186 -7.45 14.67 -21.54
CA ALA A 186 -7.31 16.10 -21.71
C ALA A 186 -7.76 16.85 -20.43
N GLY A 187 -6.90 17.73 -19.92
CA GLY A 187 -7.10 18.41 -18.64
C GLY A 187 -6.58 17.65 -17.42
N SER A 188 -6.00 16.46 -17.60
CA SER A 188 -5.42 15.67 -16.51
C SER A 188 -3.94 15.33 -16.77
N SER A 189 -3.17 15.20 -15.69
CA SER A 189 -1.76 14.80 -15.73
C SER A 189 -1.49 13.79 -14.63
N ALA A 190 -0.68 12.78 -14.94
CA ALA A 190 -0.25 11.76 -13.99
C ALA A 190 1.27 11.62 -14.05
N ARG A 191 1.96 12.10 -13.02
CA ARG A 191 3.44 12.04 -12.94
C ARG A 191 3.88 10.94 -11.97
N LEU A 192 4.44 9.87 -12.51
CA LEU A 192 5.04 8.78 -11.74
C LEU A 192 6.42 9.21 -11.22
N THR A 193 6.60 9.20 -9.91
CA THR A 193 7.90 9.39 -9.25
C THR A 193 8.43 8.06 -8.74
N LEU A 194 9.70 7.79 -9.00
CA LEU A 194 10.43 6.59 -8.58
C LEU A 194 11.69 7.02 -7.82
N ALA A 195 11.79 6.67 -6.55
CA ALA A 195 12.91 7.01 -5.69
C ALA A 195 13.68 5.75 -5.29
N ASN A 196 14.99 5.72 -5.58
CA ASN A 196 15.89 4.66 -5.15
C ASN A 196 16.76 5.15 -3.98
N PRO A 197 16.42 4.82 -2.72
CA PRO A 197 17.25 5.19 -1.59
C PRO A 197 18.47 4.26 -1.42
N GLY A 198 18.58 3.19 -2.21
CA GLY A 198 19.64 2.19 -2.11
C GLY A 198 20.98 2.64 -2.71
N GLU A 199 22.03 1.90 -2.36
CA GLU A 199 23.42 2.17 -2.75
C GLU A 199 23.77 1.68 -4.17
N THR A 200 22.86 0.97 -4.83
CA THR A 200 23.09 0.41 -6.17
C THR A 200 22.04 0.90 -7.16
N PRO A 201 22.42 1.14 -8.43
CA PRO A 201 21.44 1.40 -9.49
C PRO A 201 20.46 0.24 -9.66
N VAL A 202 19.21 0.57 -9.98
CA VAL A 202 18.13 -0.39 -10.23
C VAL A 202 17.49 -0.14 -11.59
N ASN A 203 16.85 -1.16 -12.15
CA ASN A 203 15.99 -1.02 -13.33
C ASN A 203 14.55 -1.31 -12.93
N VAL A 204 13.65 -0.37 -13.21
CA VAL A 204 12.23 -0.48 -12.93
C VAL A 204 11.49 -0.72 -14.25
N THR A 205 10.64 -1.74 -14.27
CA THR A 205 9.68 -1.99 -15.35
C THR A 205 8.28 -1.65 -14.84
N ALA A 206 7.62 -0.70 -15.48
CA ALA A 206 6.26 -0.26 -15.16
C ALA A 206 5.27 -0.79 -16.21
N GLN A 207 4.44 -1.74 -15.82
CA GLN A 207 3.28 -2.17 -16.60
C GLN A 207 2.10 -1.26 -16.24
N ILE A 208 1.36 -0.80 -17.25
CA ILE A 208 0.26 0.15 -17.08
C ILE A 208 -1.03 -0.48 -17.60
N TRP A 209 -2.12 -0.25 -16.89
CA TRP A 209 -3.48 -0.60 -17.27
C TRP A 209 -4.34 0.64 -17.39
N GLY A 210 -5.17 0.66 -18.42
CA GLY A 210 -6.17 1.69 -18.69
C GLY A 210 -7.60 1.16 -18.60
N ALA A 211 -8.55 1.96 -19.07
CA ALA A 211 -9.97 1.57 -19.07
C ALA A 211 -10.32 0.49 -20.11
N THR A 212 -9.44 0.28 -21.10
CA THR A 212 -9.71 -0.60 -22.25
C THR A 212 -8.73 -1.77 -22.38
N GLY A 213 -7.79 -1.91 -21.45
CA GLY A 213 -6.77 -2.95 -21.48
C GLY A 213 -5.47 -2.54 -20.82
N ALA A 214 -4.54 -3.49 -20.70
CA ALA A 214 -3.14 -3.22 -20.45
C ALA A 214 -2.51 -2.52 -21.66
N LEU A 215 -1.60 -1.58 -21.41
CA LEU A 215 -0.78 -0.99 -22.46
C LEU A 215 0.21 -2.04 -23.00
N GLU A 216 0.43 -2.05 -24.31
CA GLU A 216 1.20 -3.11 -24.99
C GLU A 216 2.67 -3.16 -24.54
N ASP A 217 3.30 -2.00 -24.36
CA ASP A 217 4.73 -1.90 -24.02
C ASP A 217 4.92 -1.33 -22.61
N PRO A 218 5.62 -2.03 -21.71
CA PRO A 218 5.94 -1.50 -20.39
C PRO A 218 7.01 -0.40 -20.48
N VAL A 219 6.94 0.56 -19.57
CA VAL A 219 7.93 1.63 -19.45
C VAL A 219 9.12 1.14 -18.62
N THR A 220 10.34 1.21 -19.15
CA THR A 220 11.55 0.84 -18.40
C THR A 220 12.34 2.09 -18.00
N VAL A 221 12.72 2.19 -16.73
CA VAL A 221 13.47 3.32 -16.16
C VAL A 221 14.66 2.81 -15.36
N THR A 222 15.87 3.24 -15.72
CA THR A 222 17.07 3.01 -14.89
C THR A 222 17.21 4.14 -13.89
N ILE A 223 17.34 3.79 -12.61
CA ILE A 223 17.47 4.75 -11.51
C ILE A 223 18.82 4.51 -10.82
N PRO A 224 19.76 5.46 -10.88
CA PRO A 224 21.00 5.39 -10.12
C PRO A 224 20.79 5.22 -8.61
N ALA A 225 21.86 4.88 -7.90
CA ALA A 225 21.87 4.86 -6.44
C ALA A 225 21.55 6.24 -5.88
N HIS A 226 20.74 6.29 -4.82
CA HIS A 226 20.29 7.52 -4.17
C HIS A 226 19.69 8.55 -5.15
N ASP A 227 18.98 8.14 -6.20
CA ASP A 227 18.44 9.06 -7.21
C ASP A 227 16.90 8.98 -7.28
N VAL A 228 16.30 10.03 -7.83
CA VAL A 228 14.86 10.13 -8.06
C VAL A 228 14.61 10.36 -9.55
N ARG A 229 13.67 9.61 -10.13
CA ARG A 229 13.26 9.75 -11.53
C ARG A 229 11.78 9.98 -11.64
N GLN A 230 11.38 10.80 -12.60
CA GLN A 230 10.00 11.10 -12.89
C GLN A 230 9.65 10.73 -14.33
N VAL A 231 8.44 10.21 -14.52
CA VAL A 231 7.87 9.86 -15.82
C VAL A 231 6.48 10.47 -15.93
N LEU A 232 6.23 11.26 -16.97
CA LEU A 232 4.89 11.75 -17.31
C LEU A 232 4.13 10.65 -18.03
N LEU A 233 3.06 10.13 -17.42
CA LEU A 233 2.30 9.00 -17.96
C LEU A 233 1.45 9.40 -19.17
N GLU A 234 1.10 10.68 -19.31
CA GLU A 234 0.42 11.24 -20.48
C GLU A 234 1.29 11.19 -21.75
N SER A 235 2.62 11.07 -21.61
CA SER A 235 3.51 10.83 -22.75
C SER A 235 3.46 9.38 -23.26
N VAL A 236 2.87 8.48 -22.47
CA VAL A 236 2.77 7.04 -22.76
C VAL A 236 1.41 6.71 -23.38
N SER A 237 0.31 7.05 -22.70
CA SER A 237 -1.06 6.92 -23.22
C SER A 237 -2.01 7.92 -22.54
N MET A 238 -3.13 8.22 -23.21
CA MET A 238 -4.23 9.02 -22.65
C MET A 238 -5.31 8.07 -22.12
N GLU A 239 -5.45 7.99 -20.80
CA GLU A 239 -6.36 7.07 -20.13
C GLU A 239 -7.23 7.82 -19.10
N PRO A 240 -8.55 7.56 -19.05
CA PRO A 240 -9.45 8.15 -18.03
C PRO A 240 -9.17 7.63 -16.62
N ARG A 241 -8.47 6.49 -16.50
CA ARG A 241 -8.18 5.82 -15.24
C ARG A 241 -6.98 4.91 -15.42
N LEU A 242 -6.06 4.98 -14.47
CA LEU A 242 -4.80 4.26 -14.51
C LEU A 242 -4.63 3.32 -13.32
N ALA A 243 -3.93 2.23 -13.58
CA ALA A 243 -3.22 1.43 -12.59
C ALA A 243 -1.82 1.11 -13.12
N VAL A 244 -0.83 1.05 -12.23
CA VAL A 244 0.57 0.81 -12.56
C VAL A 244 1.14 -0.27 -11.65
N HIS A 245 1.79 -1.27 -12.23
CA HIS A 245 2.58 -2.27 -11.51
C HIS A 245 4.04 -2.07 -11.82
N LEU A 246 4.83 -1.86 -10.79
CA LEU A 246 6.28 -1.72 -10.87
C LEU A 246 6.92 -3.03 -10.48
N ASN A 247 7.89 -3.48 -11.27
CA ASN A 247 8.83 -4.54 -10.91
C ASN A 247 10.26 -3.99 -10.98
N VAL A 248 11.04 -4.24 -9.93
CA VAL A 248 12.40 -3.71 -9.79
C VAL A 248 13.40 -4.85 -9.87
N ASP A 249 14.33 -4.75 -10.81
CA ASP A 249 15.46 -5.65 -10.90
C ASP A 249 16.63 -5.11 -10.06
N GLY A 250 17.05 -5.89 -9.06
CA GLY A 250 18.29 -5.66 -8.31
C GLY A 250 18.16 -4.80 -7.05
N GLY A 251 16.94 -4.48 -6.59
CA GLY A 251 16.74 -3.69 -5.39
C GLY A 251 15.26 -3.41 -5.10
N ALA A 252 15.00 -2.24 -4.53
CA ALA A 252 13.67 -1.80 -4.16
C ALA A 252 13.55 -0.29 -4.40
N VAL A 253 12.35 0.18 -4.77
CA VAL A 253 12.07 1.60 -4.98
C VAL A 253 10.82 2.00 -4.22
N ALA A 254 10.77 3.24 -3.77
CA ALA A 254 9.52 3.86 -3.38
C ALA A 254 8.92 4.58 -4.59
N ALA A 255 7.60 4.54 -4.70
CA ALA A 255 6.90 5.10 -5.86
C ALA A 255 5.59 5.77 -5.47
N SER A 256 5.25 6.81 -6.22
CA SER A 256 4.00 7.56 -6.08
C SER A 256 3.60 8.16 -7.43
N ILE A 257 2.31 8.47 -7.60
CA ILE A 257 1.82 9.25 -8.74
C ILE A 257 1.25 10.56 -8.22
N GLN A 258 1.67 11.68 -8.79
CA GLN A 258 0.94 12.94 -8.67
C GLN A 258 -0.20 12.91 -9.70
N ASP A 259 -1.44 12.99 -9.23
CA ASP A 259 -2.67 13.08 -10.03
C ASP A 259 -3.18 14.53 -9.97
N THR A 260 -3.13 15.25 -11.08
CA THR A 260 -3.61 16.62 -11.20
C THR A 260 -4.70 16.69 -12.25
N VAL A 261 -5.85 17.27 -11.91
CA VAL A 261 -7.01 17.37 -12.81
C VAL A 261 -7.54 18.80 -12.88
N LEU A 262 -7.84 19.25 -14.10
CA LEU A 262 -8.47 20.51 -14.43
C LEU A 262 -9.74 20.25 -15.25
N ASN A 263 -10.84 20.89 -14.89
CA ASN A 263 -12.05 20.95 -15.69
C ASN A 263 -12.01 22.22 -16.55
N GLY A 264 -11.43 22.11 -17.74
CA GLY A 264 -11.14 23.28 -18.57
C GLY A 264 -10.02 24.12 -17.95
N LEU A 265 -10.38 25.26 -17.36
CA LEU A 265 -9.45 26.14 -16.64
C LEU A 265 -9.67 26.12 -15.12
N VAL A 266 -10.67 25.36 -14.64
CA VAL A 266 -11.00 25.28 -13.21
C VAL A 266 -10.29 24.11 -12.58
N ALA A 267 -9.58 24.34 -11.48
CA ALA A 267 -8.90 23.28 -10.76
C ALA A 267 -9.89 22.25 -10.21
N ALA A 268 -9.62 20.98 -10.51
CA ALA A 268 -10.39 19.85 -10.01
C ALA A 268 -9.60 19.00 -9.01
N GLY A 269 -8.46 19.49 -8.53
CA GLY A 269 -7.71 18.92 -7.41
C GLY A 269 -6.36 18.33 -7.84
N THR A 270 -5.40 18.37 -6.92
CA THR A 270 -4.14 17.63 -7.00
C THR A 270 -3.99 16.69 -5.81
N ALA A 271 -3.67 15.43 -6.06
CA ALA A 271 -3.50 14.40 -5.05
C ALA A 271 -2.31 13.49 -5.32
N THR A 272 -1.86 12.80 -4.28
CA THR A 272 -0.82 11.78 -4.39
C THR A 272 -1.44 10.39 -4.27
N VAL A 273 -1.16 9.55 -5.26
CA VAL A 273 -1.43 8.11 -5.22
C VAL A 273 -0.21 7.42 -4.61
N THR A 274 -0.44 6.66 -3.54
CA THR A 274 0.59 5.85 -2.87
C THR A 274 0.39 4.36 -3.15
N ALA A 275 1.36 3.55 -2.73
CA ALA A 275 1.34 2.11 -2.92
C ALA A 275 0.09 1.47 -2.31
N THR A 276 -0.55 0.58 -3.07
CA THR A 276 -1.68 -0.22 -2.61
C THR A 276 -1.29 -1.68 -2.40
N ALA A 277 -2.06 -2.38 -1.55
CA ALA A 277 -1.91 -3.81 -1.31
C ALA A 277 -1.88 -4.59 -2.65
N PRO A 278 -1.09 -5.67 -2.75
CA PRO A 278 -1.01 -6.46 -3.97
C PRO A 278 -2.37 -7.11 -4.29
N PRO A 279 -2.63 -7.46 -5.56
CA PRO A 279 -3.86 -8.12 -5.98
C PRO A 279 -4.17 -9.37 -5.15
N ALA A 280 -5.40 -9.43 -4.61
CA ALA A 280 -5.89 -10.51 -3.78
C ALA A 280 -7.40 -10.72 -3.97
N PRO A 281 -7.96 -11.90 -3.63
CA PRO A 281 -9.40 -12.14 -3.65
C PRO A 281 -10.19 -11.29 -2.65
N GLU A 282 -9.51 -10.77 -1.62
CA GLU A 282 -10.09 -9.90 -0.60
C GLU A 282 -9.27 -8.62 -0.52
N LEU A 283 -9.94 -7.48 -0.56
CA LEU A 283 -9.33 -6.16 -0.50
C LEU A 283 -10.06 -5.31 0.54
N GLN A 284 -9.32 -4.48 1.26
CA GLN A 284 -9.85 -3.58 2.27
C GLN A 284 -9.29 -2.18 2.05
N ILE A 285 -10.17 -1.18 1.93
CA ILE A 285 -9.79 0.21 1.65
C ILE A 285 -10.48 1.14 2.63
N GLY A 286 -9.72 2.04 3.26
CA GLY A 286 -10.25 3.05 4.17
C GLY A 286 -9.68 2.96 5.59
N PRO A 287 -10.31 3.61 6.57
CA PRO A 287 -11.53 4.41 6.47
C PRO A 287 -11.40 5.65 5.56
N VAL A 288 -12.47 6.05 4.90
CA VAL A 288 -12.57 7.26 4.06
C VAL A 288 -13.74 8.14 4.47
N PRO A 289 -13.61 9.48 4.36
CA PRO A 289 -14.68 10.42 4.69
C PRO A 289 -15.63 10.64 3.48
N ILE A 290 -16.85 10.10 3.56
CA ILE A 290 -17.93 10.40 2.59
C ILE A 290 -18.65 11.67 3.01
N ASN A 291 -18.76 12.64 2.11
CA ASN A 291 -19.35 13.95 2.37
C ASN A 291 -20.58 14.19 1.48
N ALA A 292 -21.60 14.88 2.01
CA ALA A 292 -22.82 15.17 1.26
C ALA A 292 -22.62 16.06 0.01
N ASN A 293 -21.59 16.92 0.04
CA ASN A 293 -21.24 17.85 -1.04
C ASN A 293 -20.02 17.35 -1.85
N GLY A 294 -19.60 16.10 -1.63
CA GLY A 294 -18.46 15.47 -2.27
C GLY A 294 -18.89 14.22 -3.04
N GLY A 295 -17.96 13.68 -3.82
CA GLY A 295 -18.11 12.38 -4.45
C GLY A 295 -17.16 11.35 -3.81
N GLY A 296 -17.37 10.09 -4.16
CA GLY A 296 -16.41 9.03 -3.91
C GLY A 296 -16.45 8.03 -5.06
N SER A 297 -15.30 7.45 -5.40
CA SER A 297 -15.23 6.37 -6.37
C SER A 297 -14.26 5.29 -5.92
N LEU A 298 -14.66 4.04 -6.08
CA LEU A 298 -13.79 2.88 -5.94
C LEU A 298 -13.20 2.57 -7.31
N ARG A 299 -11.87 2.54 -7.41
CA ARG A 299 -11.14 2.11 -8.60
C ARG A 299 -10.52 0.75 -8.37
N LEU A 300 -10.83 -0.20 -9.25
CA LEU A 300 -10.34 -1.57 -9.22
C LEU A 300 -9.56 -1.87 -10.50
N VAL A 301 -8.49 -2.65 -10.36
CA VAL A 301 -7.78 -3.26 -11.49
C VAL A 301 -7.84 -4.78 -11.36
N ASN A 302 -8.18 -5.43 -12.47
CA ASN A 302 -8.02 -6.87 -12.64
C ASN A 302 -6.79 -7.12 -13.53
N PRO A 303 -5.65 -7.54 -12.96
CA PRO A 303 -4.45 -7.84 -13.74
C PRO A 303 -4.43 -9.27 -14.30
N GLY A 304 -5.47 -10.07 -14.04
CA GLY A 304 -5.58 -11.45 -14.50
C GLY A 304 -6.11 -11.57 -15.92
N ASP A 305 -6.09 -12.80 -16.43
CA ASP A 305 -6.57 -13.17 -17.77
C ASP A 305 -8.06 -13.55 -17.81
N GLU A 306 -8.70 -13.68 -16.66
CA GLU A 306 -10.11 -14.07 -16.49
C GLU A 306 -10.94 -12.89 -15.98
N VAL A 307 -12.22 -12.84 -16.34
CA VAL A 307 -13.15 -11.83 -15.79
C VAL A 307 -13.24 -12.05 -14.28
N ALA A 308 -13.07 -10.99 -13.50
CA ALA A 308 -13.26 -11.01 -12.06
C ALA A 308 -14.71 -10.64 -11.74
N THR A 309 -15.41 -11.49 -11.01
CA THR A 309 -16.71 -11.18 -10.40
C THR A 309 -16.45 -10.63 -9.01
N VAL A 310 -16.92 -9.41 -8.76
CA VAL A 310 -16.63 -8.64 -7.56
C VAL A 310 -17.91 -8.30 -6.80
N ALA A 311 -17.90 -8.54 -5.49
CA ALA A 311 -18.88 -8.04 -4.55
C ALA A 311 -18.24 -6.93 -3.70
N VAL A 312 -18.89 -5.77 -3.62
CA VAL A 312 -18.43 -4.61 -2.85
C VAL A 312 -19.33 -4.40 -1.64
N ASP A 313 -18.72 -4.36 -0.46
CA ASP A 313 -19.36 -4.13 0.83
C ASP A 313 -18.90 -2.78 1.41
N VAL A 314 -19.82 -2.00 1.98
CA VAL A 314 -19.58 -0.74 2.69
C VAL A 314 -19.67 -0.99 4.19
N LEU A 315 -18.57 -0.78 4.90
CA LEU A 315 -18.46 -0.94 6.34
C LEU A 315 -18.69 0.44 6.99
N GLY A 316 -19.91 0.69 7.45
CA GLY A 316 -20.29 1.93 8.16
C GLY A 316 -20.32 1.74 9.68
N ALA A 317 -20.82 2.75 10.41
CA ALA A 317 -20.94 2.70 11.86
C ALA A 317 -21.90 1.61 12.36
N ASP A 318 -22.93 1.29 11.57
CA ASP A 318 -23.94 0.27 11.89
C ASP A 318 -23.55 -1.14 11.39
N GLY A 319 -22.34 -1.30 10.84
CA GLY A 319 -21.83 -2.54 10.28
C GLY A 319 -21.75 -2.56 8.76
N SER A 320 -21.62 -3.76 8.20
CA SER A 320 -21.41 -3.99 6.78
C SER A 320 -22.73 -4.07 6.01
N THR A 321 -22.81 -3.36 4.88
CA THR A 321 -23.92 -3.42 3.93
C THR A 321 -23.40 -3.54 2.49
N GLU A 322 -24.08 -4.31 1.64
CA GLU A 322 -23.68 -4.43 0.24
C GLU A 322 -23.88 -3.10 -0.50
N LEU A 323 -22.90 -2.70 -1.32
CA LEU A 323 -23.02 -1.52 -2.18
C LEU A 323 -24.06 -1.79 -3.28
N PRO A 324 -25.14 -0.99 -3.36
CA PRO A 324 -26.19 -1.22 -4.36
C PRO A 324 -25.66 -1.19 -5.79
N GLY A 325 -25.86 -2.28 -6.54
CA GLY A 325 -25.46 -2.38 -7.95
C GLY A 325 -24.04 -2.93 -8.16
N ALA A 326 -23.32 -3.27 -7.09
CA ALA A 326 -21.97 -3.82 -7.14
C ALA A 326 -21.84 -5.19 -6.44
N GLN A 327 -22.92 -5.99 -6.44
CA GLN A 327 -22.93 -7.34 -5.83
C GLN A 327 -22.27 -8.42 -6.70
N ASP A 328 -22.36 -8.25 -8.03
CA ASP A 328 -21.79 -9.15 -9.04
C ASP A 328 -21.12 -8.31 -10.15
N LEU A 329 -20.37 -7.28 -9.73
CA LEU A 329 -19.67 -6.38 -10.66
C LEU A 329 -18.65 -7.19 -11.45
N GLN A 330 -18.73 -7.13 -12.77
CA GLN A 330 -17.74 -7.75 -13.64
C GLN A 330 -16.61 -6.76 -13.93
N VAL A 331 -15.38 -7.15 -13.62
CA VAL A 331 -14.17 -6.42 -14.00
C VAL A 331 -13.43 -7.24 -15.05
N ASP A 332 -13.41 -6.73 -16.27
CA ASP A 332 -12.81 -7.41 -17.42
C ASP A 332 -11.30 -7.65 -17.21
N PRO A 333 -10.73 -8.72 -17.80
CA PRO A 333 -9.30 -9.00 -17.76
C PRO A 333 -8.48 -7.80 -18.20
N HIS A 334 -7.38 -7.52 -17.49
CA HIS A 334 -6.47 -6.44 -17.82
C HIS A 334 -7.14 -5.06 -17.93
N THR A 335 -8.18 -4.78 -17.14
CA THR A 335 -8.83 -3.46 -17.17
C THR A 335 -8.88 -2.79 -15.81
N VAL A 336 -8.92 -1.45 -15.85
CA VAL A 336 -9.25 -0.61 -14.72
C VAL A 336 -10.72 -0.23 -14.80
N THR A 337 -11.49 -0.56 -13.77
CA THR A 337 -12.91 -0.23 -13.61
C THR A 337 -13.09 0.74 -12.46
N GLU A 338 -14.04 1.66 -12.61
CA GLU A 338 -14.39 2.63 -11.56
C GLU A 338 -15.86 2.50 -11.22
N VAL A 339 -16.17 2.53 -9.92
CA VAL A 339 -17.49 2.35 -9.34
C VAL A 339 -17.79 3.58 -8.50
N ALA A 340 -18.88 4.28 -8.79
CA ALA A 340 -19.30 5.41 -7.98
C ALA A 340 -19.75 4.92 -6.59
N LEU A 341 -19.39 5.69 -5.56
CA LEU A 341 -19.81 5.47 -4.17
C LEU A 341 -21.01 6.36 -3.81
N ASP A 342 -21.78 6.78 -4.83
CA ASP A 342 -22.97 7.60 -4.65
C ASP A 342 -24.05 6.85 -3.86
N GLY A 343 -24.76 7.57 -3.00
CA GLY A 343 -25.86 7.01 -2.20
C GLY A 343 -25.42 6.33 -0.90
N ILE A 344 -24.12 6.35 -0.57
CA ILE A 344 -23.63 6.04 0.78
C ILE A 344 -23.93 7.22 1.70
N ASP A 345 -24.40 6.94 2.92
CA ASP A 345 -24.67 7.96 3.92
C ASP A 345 -23.36 8.71 4.30
N PRO A 346 -23.40 10.05 4.45
CA PRO A 346 -22.22 10.80 4.87
C PRO A 346 -21.65 10.33 6.22
N GLY A 347 -20.33 10.25 6.30
CA GLY A 347 -19.62 9.73 7.47
C GLY A 347 -18.35 8.98 7.08
N TYR A 348 -17.73 8.31 8.05
CA TYR A 348 -16.60 7.44 7.79
C TYR A 348 -17.06 6.04 7.42
N VAL A 349 -16.57 5.54 6.29
CA VAL A 349 -16.81 4.17 5.84
C VAL A 349 -15.51 3.51 5.40
N SER A 350 -15.48 2.19 5.36
CA SER A 350 -14.45 1.44 4.65
C SER A 350 -15.10 0.58 3.57
N ILE A 351 -14.35 0.24 2.54
CA ILE A 351 -14.81 -0.57 1.42
C ILE A 351 -14.13 -1.92 1.51
N GLY A 352 -14.95 -2.97 1.69
CA GLY A 352 -14.54 -4.35 1.57
C GLY A 352 -14.86 -4.87 0.17
N VAL A 353 -13.91 -5.53 -0.47
CA VAL A 353 -14.09 -6.11 -1.80
C VAL A 353 -13.80 -7.60 -1.73
N ARG A 354 -14.72 -8.41 -2.24
CA ARG A 354 -14.57 -9.86 -2.39
C ARG A 354 -14.63 -10.21 -3.87
N SER A 355 -13.70 -11.03 -4.34
CA SER A 355 -13.63 -11.42 -5.74
C SER A 355 -13.23 -12.89 -5.92
N ASP A 356 -13.69 -13.49 -7.02
CA ASP A 356 -13.27 -14.82 -7.46
C ASP A 356 -11.87 -14.82 -8.12
N GLN A 357 -11.34 -13.65 -8.48
CA GLN A 357 -10.00 -13.45 -9.02
C GLN A 357 -9.21 -12.43 -8.18
N PRO A 358 -7.87 -12.46 -8.18
CA PRO A 358 -7.09 -11.42 -7.51
C PRO A 358 -7.31 -10.04 -8.13
N VAL A 359 -7.74 -9.07 -7.33
CA VAL A 359 -7.90 -7.66 -7.72
C VAL A 359 -7.21 -6.74 -6.71
N THR A 360 -6.85 -5.53 -7.13
CA THR A 360 -6.42 -4.47 -6.21
C THR A 360 -7.07 -3.14 -6.59
N GLY A 361 -6.94 -2.12 -5.73
CA GLY A 361 -7.69 -0.89 -5.90
C GLY A 361 -7.39 0.19 -4.87
N ALA A 362 -8.04 1.34 -5.10
CA ALA A 362 -8.00 2.49 -4.22
C ALA A 362 -9.35 3.22 -4.28
N VAL A 363 -9.64 4.02 -3.27
CA VAL A 363 -10.79 4.92 -3.24
C VAL A 363 -10.32 6.34 -3.46
N GLN A 364 -10.98 7.06 -4.35
CA GLN A 364 -10.90 8.51 -4.44
C GLN A 364 -12.06 9.11 -3.65
N VAL A 365 -11.77 10.10 -2.82
CA VAL A 365 -12.78 10.99 -2.23
C VAL A 365 -12.60 12.40 -2.79
N SER A 366 -13.68 13.15 -2.90
CA SER A 366 -13.63 14.54 -3.38
C SER A 366 -14.47 15.48 -2.52
N ARG A 367 -14.14 16.77 -2.59
CA ARG A 367 -14.92 17.88 -2.01
C ARG A 367 -15.19 18.91 -3.10
N THR A 368 -16.46 19.27 -3.27
CA THR A 368 -16.85 20.31 -4.22
C THR A 368 -16.92 21.65 -3.49
N GLY A 369 -16.20 22.63 -4.02
CA GLY A 369 -16.22 24.00 -3.55
C GLY A 369 -17.24 24.87 -4.29
N GLU A 370 -17.06 26.18 -4.18
CA GLU A 370 -17.85 27.19 -4.88
C GLU A 370 -17.24 27.51 -6.26
N PRO A 371 -18.07 27.85 -7.27
CA PRO A 371 -17.56 28.29 -8.56
C PRO A 371 -16.89 29.68 -8.46
N GLY A 372 -15.79 29.84 -9.18
CA GLY A 372 -15.03 31.08 -9.23
C GLY A 372 -15.65 32.13 -10.15
N GLU A 373 -15.20 33.39 -10.05
CA GLU A 373 -15.69 34.49 -10.90
C GLU A 373 -15.39 34.29 -12.39
N LEU A 374 -14.31 33.59 -12.71
CA LEU A 374 -13.86 33.34 -14.09
C LEU A 374 -14.71 32.29 -14.80
N ASP A 375 -15.28 31.33 -14.06
CA ASP A 375 -16.16 30.29 -14.59
C ASP A 375 -17.28 29.98 -13.56
N PRO A 376 -18.38 30.76 -13.59
CA PRO A 376 -19.45 30.66 -12.61
C PRO A 376 -20.29 29.38 -12.71
N ASP A 377 -20.12 28.60 -13.79
CA ASP A 377 -20.87 27.37 -14.05
C ASP A 377 -20.10 26.11 -13.61
N GLN A 378 -18.81 26.24 -13.26
CA GLN A 378 -17.92 25.13 -12.93
C GLN A 378 -17.29 25.32 -11.53
N PRO A 379 -17.70 24.54 -10.52
CA PRO A 379 -17.09 24.60 -9.19
C PRO A 379 -15.68 24.01 -9.19
N VAL A 380 -14.84 24.53 -8.28
CA VAL A 380 -13.58 23.88 -7.92
C VAL A 380 -13.84 22.56 -7.22
N VAL A 381 -12.91 21.63 -7.37
CA VAL A 381 -12.94 20.34 -6.67
C VAL A 381 -11.59 20.09 -6.02
N ASP A 382 -11.59 19.52 -4.83
CA ASP A 382 -10.41 18.91 -4.23
C ASP A 382 -10.60 17.39 -4.12
N ARG A 383 -9.49 16.63 -4.08
CA ARG A 383 -9.52 15.16 -4.09
C ARG A 383 -8.41 14.55 -3.25
N ALA A 384 -8.64 13.34 -2.76
CA ALA A 384 -7.62 12.51 -2.11
C ALA A 384 -7.76 11.05 -2.53
N TRP A 385 -6.63 10.34 -2.60
CA TRP A 385 -6.57 8.91 -2.89
C TRP A 385 -6.26 8.12 -1.61
N VAL A 386 -6.98 7.01 -1.39
CA VAL A 386 -6.77 6.10 -0.28
C VAL A 386 -6.54 4.69 -0.83
N PRO A 387 -5.33 4.13 -0.70
CA PRO A 387 -5.03 2.81 -1.23
C PRO A 387 -5.67 1.71 -0.38
N ALA A 388 -5.84 0.52 -0.96
CA ALA A 388 -6.06 -0.66 -0.16
C ALA A 388 -4.87 -0.96 0.75
N THR A 389 -5.15 -1.37 1.99
CA THR A 389 -4.16 -1.75 3.00
C THR A 389 -4.57 -3.04 3.69
N VAL A 390 -3.63 -3.62 4.44
CA VAL A 390 -3.88 -4.83 5.24
C VAL A 390 -4.12 -4.39 6.69
N PRO A 391 -5.14 -4.95 7.38
CA PRO A 391 -5.36 -4.67 8.79
C PRO A 391 -4.11 -4.97 9.64
N ALA A 392 -3.81 -4.08 10.58
CA ALA A 392 -2.62 -4.18 11.43
C ALA A 392 -2.99 -4.09 12.91
N GLU A 393 -2.30 -4.85 13.75
CA GLU A 393 -2.50 -4.86 15.21
C GLU A 393 -1.78 -3.70 15.90
N HIS A 394 -0.77 -3.14 15.23
CA HIS A 394 0.05 -2.03 15.69
C HIS A 394 0.48 -1.19 14.49
N GLY A 395 0.47 0.13 14.66
CA GLY A 395 0.96 1.06 13.65
C GLY A 395 0.88 2.51 14.11
N LEU A 396 1.40 3.40 13.27
CA LEU A 396 1.39 4.84 13.48
C LEU A 396 0.67 5.56 12.34
N LEU A 397 -0.18 6.53 12.68
CA LEU A 397 -0.64 7.56 11.75
C LEU A 397 0.29 8.77 11.86
N PRO A 398 0.89 9.24 10.75
CA PRO A 398 1.74 10.42 10.77
C PRO A 398 0.87 11.67 10.93
N LEU A 399 1.19 12.54 11.89
CA LEU A 399 0.53 13.84 12.04
C LEU A 399 1.44 14.93 11.48
N VAL A 400 0.95 15.68 10.50
CA VAL A 400 1.73 16.68 9.75
C VAL A 400 0.88 17.91 9.45
N GLY A 401 1.46 19.10 9.59
CA GLY A 401 0.86 20.36 9.16
C GLY A 401 -0.36 20.86 9.96
N LEU A 402 -0.79 20.18 11.04
CA LEU A 402 -1.89 20.65 11.88
C LEU A 402 -1.57 22.01 12.51
N GLY A 403 -2.50 22.96 12.38
CA GLY A 403 -2.35 24.35 12.84
C GLY A 403 -1.50 25.26 11.93
N SER A 404 -1.01 24.75 10.79
CA SER A 404 -0.26 25.54 9.80
C SER A 404 -0.81 25.39 8.39
N MET A 405 -0.84 24.16 7.86
CA MET A 405 -1.41 23.83 6.55
C MET A 405 -2.77 23.12 6.68
N VAL A 406 -3.01 22.45 7.79
CA VAL A 406 -4.23 21.69 8.10
C VAL A 406 -4.96 22.36 9.26
N ASP A 407 -6.25 22.61 9.09
CA ASP A 407 -7.09 23.27 10.09
C ASP A 407 -7.76 22.28 11.04
N ARG A 408 -8.09 21.09 10.54
CA ARG A 408 -8.80 20.03 11.30
C ARG A 408 -8.23 18.67 10.99
N ALA A 409 -8.14 17.81 12.00
CA ALA A 409 -7.73 16.42 11.83
C ALA A 409 -8.70 15.48 12.57
N ALA A 410 -8.92 14.28 12.02
CA ALA A 410 -9.78 13.28 12.64
C ALA A 410 -9.28 11.87 12.36
N VAL A 411 -9.44 10.99 13.34
CA VAL A 411 -9.04 9.58 13.26
C VAL A 411 -10.29 8.71 13.16
N ALA A 412 -10.25 7.75 12.24
CA ALA A 412 -11.25 6.70 12.13
C ALA A 412 -10.57 5.34 12.06
N VAL A 413 -11.27 4.32 12.56
CA VAL A 413 -10.82 2.92 12.61
C VAL A 413 -11.89 2.02 12.01
N SER A 414 -11.49 1.00 11.25
CA SER A 414 -12.39 -0.03 10.73
C SER A 414 -11.90 -1.43 11.06
N ASN A 415 -12.85 -2.28 11.43
CA ASN A 415 -12.64 -3.69 11.69
C ASN A 415 -13.30 -4.51 10.58
N PRO A 416 -12.52 -5.01 9.59
CA PRO A 416 -13.08 -5.83 8.53
C PRO A 416 -13.30 -7.30 8.92
N GLY A 417 -12.97 -7.69 10.16
CA GLY A 417 -13.13 -9.06 10.65
C GLY A 417 -14.55 -9.40 11.12
N ASP A 418 -14.75 -10.69 11.41
CA ASP A 418 -16.05 -11.26 11.83
C ASP A 418 -16.35 -11.13 13.34
N GLY A 419 -15.39 -10.65 14.13
CA GLY A 419 -15.51 -10.51 15.58
C GLY A 419 -15.20 -9.08 16.04
N PRO A 420 -15.73 -8.62 17.19
CA PRO A 420 -15.39 -7.32 17.72
C PRO A 420 -13.92 -7.26 18.11
N VAL A 421 -13.30 -6.09 17.91
CA VAL A 421 -11.92 -5.80 18.26
C VAL A 421 -11.89 -4.56 19.15
N GLN A 422 -11.04 -4.56 20.16
CA GLN A 422 -10.79 -3.38 20.98
C GLN A 422 -9.42 -2.80 20.60
N VAL A 423 -9.39 -1.49 20.33
CA VAL A 423 -8.15 -0.78 20.00
C VAL A 423 -7.89 0.35 20.98
N ASN A 424 -6.62 0.67 21.18
CA ASN A 424 -6.16 1.84 21.91
C ASN A 424 -5.59 2.84 20.89
N VAL A 425 -6.11 4.07 20.91
CA VAL A 425 -5.64 5.18 20.09
C VAL A 425 -4.98 6.20 21.02
N ARG A 426 -3.71 6.56 20.73
CA ARG A 426 -2.91 7.44 21.60
C ARG A 426 -2.23 8.54 20.79
N PRO A 427 -2.36 9.82 21.15
CA PRO A 427 -1.46 10.84 20.64
C PRO A 427 -0.04 10.59 21.14
N VAL A 428 0.95 10.80 20.28
CA VAL A 428 2.37 10.72 20.63
C VAL A 428 2.94 12.13 20.60
N GLY A 429 3.47 12.60 21.72
CA GLY A 429 4.02 13.95 21.87
C GLY A 429 5.30 14.20 21.06
N PRO A 430 5.81 15.45 21.05
CA PRO A 430 7.02 15.83 20.32
C PRO A 430 8.31 15.25 20.91
N ASP A 431 8.25 14.72 22.13
CA ASP A 431 9.30 13.98 22.82
C ASP A 431 9.05 12.46 22.84
N GLY A 432 8.04 11.97 22.12
CA GLY A 432 7.70 10.55 22.06
C GLY A 432 6.88 10.05 23.24
N GLU A 433 6.54 10.90 24.22
CA GLU A 433 5.64 10.50 25.31
C GLU A 433 4.25 10.16 24.75
N ARG A 434 3.72 9.00 25.16
CA ARG A 434 2.37 8.56 24.79
C ARG A 434 1.35 9.21 25.71
N GLY A 435 0.39 9.91 25.12
CA GLY A 435 -0.73 10.50 25.85
C GLY A 435 -1.72 9.47 26.38
N GLU A 436 -2.85 9.97 26.90
CA GLU A 436 -3.93 9.12 27.39
C GLU A 436 -4.52 8.27 26.25
N ALA A 437 -4.79 7.00 26.56
CA ALA A 437 -5.35 6.06 25.60
C ALA A 437 -6.87 6.24 25.48
N THR A 438 -7.34 6.48 24.26
CA THR A 438 -8.75 6.32 23.93
C THR A 438 -9.00 4.86 23.57
N GLU A 439 -9.71 4.14 24.43
CA GLU A 439 -10.14 2.77 24.17
C GLU A 439 -11.40 2.79 23.28
N VAL A 440 -11.35 2.08 22.16
CA VAL A 440 -12.41 2.04 21.16
C VAL A 440 -12.79 0.60 20.88
N ASP A 441 -14.05 0.25 21.17
CA ASP A 441 -14.63 -1.01 20.73
C ASP A 441 -15.13 -0.87 19.30
N VAL A 442 -14.57 -1.65 18.38
CA VAL A 442 -14.91 -1.64 16.96
C VAL A 442 -15.67 -2.93 16.62
N PRO A 443 -16.99 -2.88 16.40
CA PRO A 443 -17.77 -4.05 16.02
C PRO A 443 -17.25 -4.71 14.74
N ALA A 444 -17.57 -5.99 14.56
CA ALA A 444 -17.28 -6.71 13.33
C ALA A 444 -17.91 -6.02 12.10
N GLY A 445 -17.13 -5.86 11.03
CA GLY A 445 -17.58 -5.23 9.79
C GLY A 445 -17.97 -3.75 9.92
N ALA A 446 -17.51 -3.05 10.96
CA ALA A 446 -17.90 -1.66 11.22
C ALA A 446 -16.72 -0.68 11.10
N THR A 447 -17.04 0.57 10.81
CA THR A 447 -16.12 1.71 10.83
C THR A 447 -16.58 2.72 11.87
N VAL A 448 -15.69 3.10 12.78
CA VAL A 448 -15.95 4.01 13.90
C VAL A 448 -15.08 5.25 13.78
N ALA A 449 -15.70 6.43 13.86
CA ALA A 449 -15.00 7.67 14.07
C ALA A 449 -14.52 7.72 15.53
N VAL A 450 -13.20 7.82 15.74
CA VAL A 450 -12.59 7.79 17.07
C VAL A 450 -12.69 9.16 17.74
N GLY A 451 -12.35 10.21 17.00
CA GLY A 451 -12.41 11.59 17.48
C GLY A 451 -11.69 12.56 16.56
N ASN A 452 -11.93 13.85 16.79
CA ASN A 452 -11.22 14.96 16.14
C ASN A 452 -9.96 15.39 16.92
N ASP A 453 -9.27 16.41 16.41
CA ASP A 453 -8.03 16.94 16.98
C ASP A 453 -8.18 17.49 18.41
N GLU A 454 -9.33 18.05 18.77
CA GLU A 454 -9.60 18.52 20.14
C GLU A 454 -9.85 17.33 21.08
N GLU A 455 -10.70 16.39 20.67
CA GLU A 455 -11.08 15.21 21.47
C GLU A 455 -9.88 14.28 21.73
N LEU A 456 -8.95 14.17 20.78
CA LEU A 456 -7.76 13.33 20.85
C LEU A 456 -6.49 14.10 21.25
N ALA A 457 -6.61 15.39 21.57
CA ALA A 457 -5.49 16.26 21.96
C ALA A 457 -4.31 16.22 20.96
N LEU A 458 -4.61 16.32 19.66
CA LEU A 458 -3.61 16.18 18.58
C LEU A 458 -2.76 17.44 18.32
N GLY A 459 -3.11 18.58 18.91
CA GLY A 459 -2.51 19.88 18.56
C GLY A 459 -0.98 19.97 18.67
N GLU A 460 -0.36 19.19 19.56
CA GLU A 460 1.11 19.12 19.72
C GLU A 460 1.67 17.73 19.39
N ALA A 461 0.83 16.81 18.90
CA ALA A 461 1.25 15.44 18.63
C ALA A 461 2.13 15.37 17.36
N SER A 462 3.04 14.39 17.34
CA SER A 462 3.87 14.04 16.19
C SER A 462 3.29 12.89 15.38
N ALA A 463 2.50 12.04 16.02
CA ALA A 463 1.85 10.87 15.44
C ALA A 463 0.67 10.44 16.32
N VAL A 464 -0.13 9.51 15.81
CA VAL A 464 -1.11 8.75 16.59
C VAL A 464 -0.74 7.27 16.55
N GLU A 465 -0.53 6.67 17.71
CA GLU A 465 -0.24 5.24 17.86
C GLU A 465 -1.55 4.46 18.03
N ILE A 466 -1.69 3.37 17.27
CA ILE A 466 -2.85 2.47 17.33
C ILE A 466 -2.35 1.08 17.70
N THR A 467 -2.95 0.47 18.72
CA THR A 467 -2.63 -0.89 19.20
C THR A 467 -3.90 -1.68 19.55
N GLY A 468 -3.84 -3.02 19.55
CA GLY A 468 -4.83 -3.87 20.24
C GLY A 468 -5.56 -4.89 19.37
N GLY A 469 -5.66 -4.67 18.05
CA GLY A 469 -6.14 -5.71 17.14
C GLY A 469 -6.14 -5.29 15.68
N PRO A 470 -6.31 -6.25 14.76
CA PRO A 470 -6.07 -6.05 13.34
C PRO A 470 -7.15 -5.14 12.77
N VAL A 471 -6.81 -3.88 12.55
CA VAL A 471 -7.72 -2.86 12.03
C VAL A 471 -7.10 -2.09 10.87
N LEU A 472 -7.96 -1.49 10.07
CA LEU A 472 -7.59 -0.37 9.22
C LEU A 472 -7.76 0.91 10.04
N ALA A 473 -6.94 1.91 9.78
CA ALA A 473 -7.14 3.24 10.34
C ALA A 473 -6.66 4.31 9.38
N SER A 474 -7.23 5.50 9.50
CA SER A 474 -6.83 6.65 8.71
C SER A 474 -6.88 7.94 9.52
N LEU A 475 -6.01 8.86 9.13
CA LEU A 475 -6.03 10.25 9.54
C LEU A 475 -6.60 11.06 8.39
N THR A 476 -7.77 11.66 8.60
CA THR A 476 -8.36 12.62 7.67
C THR A 476 -7.97 14.02 8.10
N MET A 477 -7.41 14.78 7.16
CA MET A 477 -6.99 16.16 7.33
C MET A 477 -7.89 17.04 6.47
N SER A 478 -8.26 18.19 7.00
CA SER A 478 -9.05 19.19 6.28
C SER A 478 -8.43 20.57 6.44
N ALA A 479 -8.47 21.33 5.36
CA ALA A 479 -7.99 22.70 5.31
C ALA A 479 -9.08 23.61 4.73
N ASP A 480 -9.26 24.78 5.32
CA ASP A 480 -10.26 25.76 4.89
C ASP A 480 -9.64 26.66 3.82
N ALA A 481 -10.12 26.56 2.57
CA ALA A 481 -9.79 27.51 1.50
C ALA A 481 -10.98 28.44 1.23
N GLY A 482 -10.72 29.61 0.64
CA GLY A 482 -11.72 30.66 0.45
C GLY A 482 -12.93 30.26 -0.42
N ASP A 483 -12.77 29.24 -1.25
CA ASP A 483 -13.76 28.69 -2.18
C ASP A 483 -14.20 27.26 -1.82
N GLY A 484 -13.85 26.76 -0.62
CA GLY A 484 -14.33 25.46 -0.10
C GLY A 484 -13.24 24.60 0.53
N ASP A 485 -13.65 23.63 1.34
CA ASP A 485 -12.73 22.80 2.12
C ASP A 485 -11.90 21.84 1.25
N LEU A 486 -10.60 21.74 1.57
CA LEU A 486 -9.66 20.77 1.03
C LEU A 486 -9.60 19.52 1.93
N VAL A 487 -9.21 18.36 1.39
CA VAL A 487 -9.16 17.07 2.06
C VAL A 487 -7.88 16.31 1.72
N GLY A 488 -7.23 15.78 2.75
CA GLY A 488 -6.16 14.79 2.64
C GLY A 488 -6.47 13.59 3.53
N VAL A 489 -6.07 12.39 3.11
CA VAL A 489 -6.28 11.17 3.91
C VAL A 489 -5.00 10.34 3.92
N LEU A 490 -4.52 10.00 5.11
CA LEU A 490 -3.32 9.21 5.32
C LEU A 490 -3.68 7.89 5.99
N PRO A 491 -3.48 6.72 5.35
CA PRO A 491 -3.71 5.43 5.99
C PRO A 491 -2.67 5.14 7.08
N LEU A 492 -3.01 4.21 7.98
CA LEU A 492 -2.12 3.68 8.99
C LEU A 492 -0.82 3.15 8.36
N THR A 493 0.33 3.54 8.90
CA THR A 493 1.60 2.86 8.63
C THR A 493 1.70 1.68 9.59
N PRO A 494 1.60 0.43 9.12
CA PRO A 494 1.72 -0.73 10.00
C PRO A 494 3.10 -0.77 10.63
N ASP A 495 3.19 -1.39 11.80
CA ASP A 495 4.47 -1.76 12.35
C ASP A 495 5.26 -2.63 11.35
N ALA A 496 6.48 -2.19 11.06
CA ALA A 496 7.39 -2.86 10.15
C ALA A 496 8.01 -4.11 10.77
N ASP A 497 7.97 -4.21 12.11
CA ASP A 497 8.41 -5.39 12.82
C ASP A 497 7.47 -6.56 12.53
N ARG A 498 8.03 -7.57 11.87
CA ARG A 498 7.36 -8.82 11.52
C ARG A 498 8.35 -9.95 11.74
N ASP A 499 7.86 -11.07 12.24
CA ASP A 499 8.64 -12.31 12.29
C ASP A 499 9.08 -12.68 10.86
N GLN A 500 10.36 -12.51 10.54
CA GLN A 500 10.92 -12.87 9.23
C GLN A 500 11.68 -14.18 9.36
N SER A 501 11.12 -15.26 8.81
CA SER A 501 11.84 -16.53 8.66
C SER A 501 12.08 -16.83 7.18
N VAL A 502 13.30 -17.26 6.84
CA VAL A 502 13.65 -17.65 5.46
C VAL A 502 13.91 -19.16 5.41
N PRO A 503 13.23 -19.91 4.53
CA PRO A 503 13.49 -21.34 4.36
C PRO A 503 14.82 -21.56 3.65
N VAL A 504 15.78 -22.22 4.32
CA VAL A 504 17.11 -22.47 3.75
C VAL A 504 17.16 -23.85 3.08
N ARG A 505 17.50 -23.88 1.79
CA ARG A 505 17.80 -25.14 1.09
C ARG A 505 19.23 -25.59 1.41
N LEU A 506 19.38 -26.63 2.21
CA LEU A 506 20.66 -27.31 2.39
C LEU A 506 20.98 -28.13 1.14
N SER A 507 21.96 -27.72 0.33
CA SER A 507 22.50 -28.59 -0.72
C SER A 507 23.41 -29.64 -0.08
N THR A 508 23.16 -30.92 -0.35
CA THR A 508 24.08 -32.00 0.03
C THR A 508 25.29 -31.95 -0.89
N TYR A 509 26.48 -31.63 -0.35
CA TYR A 509 27.76 -31.71 -1.08
C TYR A 509 28.30 -33.14 -1.10
#